data_AF-A0A1Q7PYN2-F1
#
_entry.id   AF-A0A1Q7PYN2-F1
#
_cell.length_a   1.000
_cell.length_b   1.000
_cell.length_c   1.000
_cell.angle_alpha   90.00
_cell.angle_beta   90.00
_cell.angle_gamma   90.00
#
_symmetry.space_group_name_H-M   'P 1'
#
loop_
_entity.id
_entity.type
_entity.pdbx_description
1 polymer ?
#
loop_
_entity_poly.entity_id
_entity_poly.type
_entity_poly.pdbx_seq_one_letter_code
_entity_poly.pdbx_strand_id
1 'polypeptide(L)'
;ELQIAPVRRDGRLRNRVTIWVVGHGDDLYVRSVNGSIGTWFRGTQVRHEGRIWAGGVEKDVTFADADPGINDQIDAAYRAKYRRYAARIISSIVSPKARSATIKLVPRSTSS
;
A
#
# COMPACT_ATOMS: atom_id res chain seq x y z
N GLU A 1 10.08 0.08 4.97
CA GLU A 1 8.74 0.70 5.11
C GLU A 1 8.57 1.73 4.00
N LEU A 2 7.36 2.25 3.80
CA LEU A 2 7.03 3.22 2.76
C LEU A 2 6.17 4.32 3.37
N GLN A 3 6.42 5.59 3.03
CA GLN A 3 5.47 6.66 3.33
C GLN A 3 4.51 6.84 2.15
N ILE A 4 3.22 7.02 2.44
CA ILE A 4 2.18 7.25 1.45
C ILE A 4 1.41 8.53 1.79
N ALA A 5 1.06 9.31 0.78
CA ALA A 5 0.14 10.44 0.90
C ALA A 5 -0.83 10.45 -0.29
N PRO A 6 -2.11 10.11 -0.06
CA PRO A 6 -3.13 10.22 -1.11
C PRO A 6 -3.47 11.68 -1.45
N VAL A 7 -3.83 11.92 -2.71
CA VAL A 7 -4.34 13.21 -3.20
C VAL A 7 -5.80 13.40 -2.75
N ARG A 8 -6.11 14.60 -2.26
CA ARG A 8 -7.46 15.03 -1.85
C ARG A 8 -8.27 15.52 -3.05
N ARG A 9 -9.55 15.80 -2.85
CA ARG A 9 -10.41 16.37 -3.90
C ARG A 9 -9.91 17.72 -4.43
N ASP A 10 -9.27 18.52 -3.57
CA ASP A 10 -8.68 19.82 -3.89
C ASP A 10 -7.29 19.73 -4.55
N GLY A 11 -6.81 18.53 -4.88
CA GLY A 11 -5.50 18.30 -5.51
C GLY A 11 -4.32 18.32 -4.53
N ARG A 12 -4.51 18.65 -3.25
CA ARG A 12 -3.43 18.63 -2.25
C ARG A 12 -3.19 17.24 -1.70
N LEU A 13 -1.96 16.97 -1.25
CA LEU A 13 -1.64 15.73 -0.56
C LEU A 13 -2.24 15.69 0.85
N ARG A 14 -2.68 14.51 1.29
CA ARG A 14 -2.94 14.22 2.72
C ARG A 14 -1.63 14.13 3.50
N ASN A 15 -1.73 14.09 4.83
CA ASN A 15 -0.56 13.85 5.69
C ASN A 15 0.04 12.48 5.36
N ARG A 16 1.37 12.42 5.38
CA ARG A 16 2.11 11.17 5.14
C ARG A 16 1.83 10.16 6.24
N VAL A 17 1.67 8.90 5.86
CA VAL A 17 1.53 7.78 6.78
C VAL A 17 2.60 6.74 6.44
N THR A 18 3.33 6.26 7.43
CA THR A 18 4.27 5.15 7.25
C THR A 18 3.49 3.83 7.26
N ILE A 19 3.68 3.03 6.23
CA ILE A 19 3.04 1.74 6.03
C ILE A 19 4.06 0.68 5.63
N TRP A 20 3.65 -0.57 5.72
CA TRP A 20 4.42 -1.69 5.18
C TRP A 20 4.14 -1.87 3.69
N VAL A 21 5.16 -2.34 2.97
CA VAL A 21 5.11 -2.56 1.52
C VAL A 21 5.85 -3.85 1.21
N VAL A 22 5.36 -4.62 0.24
CA VAL A 22 6.01 -5.82 -0.29
C VAL A 22 6.08 -5.75 -1.80
N GLY A 23 7.07 -6.42 -2.39
CA GLY A 23 7.15 -6.61 -3.83
C GLY A 23 6.65 -7.99 -4.24
N HIS A 24 6.05 -8.09 -5.41
CA HIS A 24 5.71 -9.35 -6.07
C HIS A 24 5.81 -9.15 -7.59
N GLY A 25 6.65 -9.93 -8.27
CA GLY A 25 7.08 -9.60 -9.63
C GLY A 25 7.79 -8.23 -9.66
N ASP A 26 7.46 -7.42 -10.65
CA ASP A 26 7.97 -6.04 -10.81
C ASP A 26 7.12 -5.00 -10.07
N ASP A 27 6.10 -5.45 -9.33
CA ASP A 27 5.09 -4.58 -8.73
C ASP A 27 5.23 -4.45 -7.22
N LEU A 28 4.77 -3.30 -6.69
CA LEU A 28 4.71 -3.02 -5.26
C LEU A 28 3.29 -3.03 -4.74
N TYR A 29 3.10 -3.64 -3.58
CA TYR A 29 1.81 -3.81 -2.93
C TYR A 29 1.82 -3.33 -1.49
N VAL A 30 0.72 -2.69 -1.12
CA VAL A 30 0.47 -2.22 0.24
C VAL A 30 -0.89 -2.71 0.72
N ARG A 31 -1.05 -2.78 2.04
CA ARG A 31 -2.29 -3.29 2.63
C ARG A 31 -2.65 -2.57 3.91
N SER A 32 -3.93 -2.24 4.06
CA SER A 32 -4.45 -1.66 5.30
C SER A 32 -4.81 -2.77 6.29
N VAL A 33 -4.12 -2.82 7.44
CA VAL A 33 -4.49 -3.73 8.55
C VAL A 33 -5.94 -3.51 9.00
N ASN A 34 -6.39 -2.26 8.94
CA ASN A 34 -7.77 -1.89 9.27
C ASN A 34 -8.75 -2.17 8.13
N GLY A 35 -8.33 -2.83 7.05
CA GLY A 35 -9.16 -3.08 5.89
C GLY A 35 -9.59 -1.79 5.20
N SER A 36 -10.71 -1.88 4.48
CA SER A 36 -11.28 -0.81 3.66
C SER A 36 -11.73 0.42 4.46
N ILE A 37 -11.94 0.27 5.78
CA ILE A 37 -12.33 1.37 6.67
C ILE A 37 -11.13 2.21 7.16
N GLY A 38 -9.90 1.78 6.90
CA GLY A 38 -8.69 2.50 7.32
C GLY A 38 -8.61 3.91 6.72
N THR A 39 -8.34 4.92 7.55
CA THR A 39 -8.37 6.34 7.15
C THR A 39 -7.47 6.65 5.94
N TRP A 40 -6.24 6.14 5.91
CA TRP A 40 -5.33 6.37 4.78
C TRP A 40 -5.80 5.62 3.54
N PHE A 41 -6.32 4.40 3.68
CA PHE A 41 -6.86 3.60 2.58
C PHE A 41 -8.08 4.27 1.96
N ARG A 42 -9.04 4.74 2.76
CA ARG A 42 -10.16 5.53 2.23
C ARG A 42 -9.69 6.74 1.45
N GLY A 43 -8.56 7.34 1.86
CA GLY A 43 -7.90 8.42 1.13
C GLY A 43 -7.42 8.01 -0.27
N THR A 44 -6.87 6.81 -0.44
CA THR A 44 -6.42 6.32 -1.76
C THR A 44 -7.59 6.15 -2.72
N GLN A 45 -8.75 5.73 -2.21
CA GLN A 45 -9.96 5.49 -2.99
C GLN A 45 -10.69 6.77 -3.46
N VAL A 46 -10.23 7.97 -3.05
CA VAL A 46 -10.90 9.23 -3.43
C VAL A 46 -10.55 9.65 -4.86
N ARG A 47 -9.25 9.63 -5.18
CA ARG A 47 -8.71 10.04 -6.48
C ARG A 47 -7.92 8.94 -7.18
N HIS A 48 -7.61 7.83 -6.49
CA HIS A 48 -6.68 6.80 -6.96
C HIS A 48 -5.29 7.34 -7.30
N GLU A 49 -4.93 8.49 -6.74
CA GLU A 49 -3.67 9.18 -6.99
C GLU A 49 -3.01 9.56 -5.67
N GLY A 50 -1.68 9.52 -5.66
CA GLY A 50 -0.91 9.85 -4.49
C GLY A 50 0.58 9.91 -4.77
N ARG A 51 1.31 10.13 -3.70
CA ARG A 51 2.76 10.15 -3.71
C ARG A 51 3.31 9.21 -2.66
N ILE A 52 4.43 8.59 -2.98
CA ILE A 52 5.13 7.68 -2.08
C ILE A 52 6.59 8.11 -1.88
N TRP A 53 7.13 7.75 -0.73
CA TRP A 53 8.53 7.96 -0.39
C TRP A 53 9.14 6.70 0.23
N ALA A 54 10.29 6.29 -0.28
CA ALA A 54 11.09 5.18 0.25
C ALA A 54 12.56 5.38 -0.11
N GLY A 55 13.46 5.24 0.87
CA GLY A 55 14.90 5.22 0.62
C GLY A 55 15.44 6.44 -0.13
N GLY A 56 14.91 7.63 0.14
CA GLY A 56 15.29 8.87 -0.55
C GLY A 56 14.63 9.08 -1.92
N VAL A 57 13.88 8.11 -2.43
CA VAL A 57 13.10 8.23 -3.67
C VAL A 57 11.72 8.81 -3.36
N GLU A 58 11.30 9.75 -4.19
CA GLU A 58 9.95 10.31 -4.25
C GLU A 58 9.31 9.95 -5.60
N LYS A 59 8.08 9.43 -5.59
CA LYS A 59 7.38 9.05 -6.82
C LYS A 59 5.88 9.28 -6.73
N ASP A 60 5.31 9.87 -7.77
CA ASP A 60 3.86 9.90 -7.98
C ASP A 60 3.36 8.54 -8.46
N VAL A 61 2.22 8.11 -7.93
CA VAL A 61 1.64 6.79 -8.19
C VAL A 61 0.13 6.86 -8.39
N THR A 62 -0.36 5.89 -9.14
CA THR A 62 -1.77 5.51 -9.17
C THR A 62 -1.99 4.34 -8.21
N PHE A 63 -3.06 4.41 -7.42
CA PHE A 63 -3.51 3.34 -6.53
C PHE A 63 -4.51 2.46 -7.27
N ALA A 64 -4.06 1.28 -7.70
CA ALA A 64 -4.88 0.32 -8.42
C ALA A 64 -5.34 -0.82 -7.50
N ASP A 65 -6.51 -1.37 -7.80
CA ASP A 65 -6.97 -2.59 -7.13
C ASP A 65 -6.04 -3.75 -7.49
N ALA A 66 -5.68 -4.54 -6.48
CA ALA A 66 -4.91 -5.76 -6.68
C ALA A 66 -5.85 -6.93 -7.03
N ASP A 67 -5.39 -7.84 -7.89
CA ASP A 67 -6.06 -9.11 -8.13
C ASP A 67 -6.18 -9.91 -6.81
N PRO A 68 -7.38 -10.32 -6.38
CA PRO A 68 -7.52 -11.16 -5.20
C PRO A 68 -6.76 -12.49 -5.28
N GLY A 69 -6.51 -13.01 -6.49
CA GLY A 69 -5.79 -14.26 -6.75
C GLY A 69 -4.32 -14.24 -6.36
N ILE A 70 -3.71 -13.06 -6.18
CA ILE A 70 -2.31 -12.93 -5.74
C ILE A 70 -2.14 -12.80 -4.22
N ASN A 71 -3.22 -12.87 -3.43
CA ASN A 71 -3.17 -12.61 -2.00
C ASN A 71 -2.23 -13.55 -1.23
N ASP A 72 -2.15 -14.83 -1.61
CA ASP A 72 -1.30 -15.79 -0.92
C ASP A 72 0.19 -15.51 -1.17
N GLN A 73 0.54 -15.05 -2.37
CA GLN A 73 1.89 -14.61 -2.74
C GLN A 73 2.27 -13.34 -1.97
N ILE A 74 1.35 -12.39 -1.86
CA ILE A 74 1.53 -11.17 -1.07
C ILE A 74 1.70 -11.50 0.42
N ASP A 75 0.94 -12.44 0.95
CA ASP A 75 1.06 -12.90 2.34
C ASP A 75 2.42 -13.55 2.61
N ALA A 76 2.89 -14.40 1.70
CA ALA A 76 4.23 -14.98 1.77
C ALA A 76 5.31 -13.88 1.76
N ALA A 77 5.16 -12.87 0.90
CA ALA A 77 6.08 -11.74 0.84
C ALA A 77 6.10 -10.93 2.15
N TYR A 78 4.94 -10.68 2.77
CA TYR A 78 4.87 -10.02 4.09
C TYR A 78 5.55 -10.85 5.17
N ARG A 79 5.25 -12.15 5.23
CA ARG A 79 5.87 -13.08 6.19
C ARG A 79 7.38 -13.11 6.04
N ALA A 80 7.90 -13.18 4.82
CA ALA A 80 9.34 -13.24 4.55
C ALA A 80 10.06 -11.92 4.89
N LYS A 81 9.51 -10.79 4.43
CA LYS A 81 10.12 -9.46 4.59
C LYS A 81 10.10 -8.99 6.04
N TYR A 82 9.02 -9.28 6.77
CA TYR A 82 8.80 -8.82 8.13
C TYR A 82 8.92 -9.95 9.17
N ARG A 83 9.58 -11.07 8.84
CA ARG A 83 9.74 -12.26 9.73
C ARG A 83 10.27 -11.99 11.13
N ARG A 84 10.95 -10.86 11.34
CA ARG A 84 11.50 -10.45 12.64
C ARG A 84 10.45 -9.86 13.59
N TYR A 85 9.27 -9.48 13.09
CA TYR A 85 8.17 -8.97 13.90
C TYR A 85 7.38 -10.10 14.54
N ALA A 86 6.75 -9.82 15.68
CA ALA A 86 5.94 -10.80 16.39
C ALA A 86 4.84 -11.40 15.50
N ALA A 87 4.58 -12.70 15.64
CA ALA A 87 3.61 -13.43 14.84
C ALA A 87 2.21 -12.77 14.84
N ARG A 88 1.78 -12.19 15.97
CA ARG A 88 0.51 -11.46 16.07
C ARG A 88 0.43 -10.25 15.12
N ILE A 89 1.55 -9.54 14.91
CA ILE A 89 1.61 -8.39 13.98
C ILE A 89 1.53 -8.91 12.54
N ILE A 90 2.23 -9.99 12.23
CA ILE A 90 2.16 -10.62 10.90
C ILE A 90 0.75 -11.15 10.62
N SER A 91 0.09 -11.78 11.60
CA SER A 91 -1.27 -12.29 11.46
C SER A 91 -2.29 -11.18 11.17
N SER A 92 -2.06 -9.95 11.63
CA SER A 92 -2.99 -8.84 11.36
C SER A 92 -2.93 -8.37 9.90
N ILE A 93 -1.72 -8.29 9.32
CA ILE A 93 -1.53 -7.84 7.93
C ILE A 93 -1.95 -8.91 6.90
N VAL A 94 -1.92 -10.20 7.25
CA VAL A 94 -2.36 -11.32 6.40
C VAL A 94 -3.82 -11.75 6.63
N SER A 95 -4.54 -11.03 7.50
CA SER A 95 -5.95 -11.34 7.80
C SER A 95 -6.87 -11.12 6.59
N PRO A 96 -8.03 -11.81 6.50
CA PRO A 96 -9.01 -11.59 5.44
C PRO A 96 -9.46 -10.13 5.32
N LYS A 97 -9.60 -9.45 6.47
CA LYS A 97 -9.93 -8.02 6.55
C LYS A 97 -8.87 -7.15 5.89
N ALA A 98 -7.59 -7.47 6.08
CA ALA A 98 -6.52 -6.74 5.45
C ALA A 98 -6.43 -7.09 3.97
N ARG A 99 -6.59 -8.37 3.59
CA ARG A 99 -6.57 -8.85 2.20
C ARG A 99 -7.54 -8.08 1.30
N SER A 100 -8.74 -7.75 1.78
CA SER A 100 -9.73 -6.94 1.03
C SER A 100 -9.33 -5.49 0.79
N ALA A 101 -8.23 -5.04 1.38
CA ALA A 101 -7.68 -3.70 1.26
C ALA A 101 -6.24 -3.71 0.74
N THR A 102 -5.98 -4.59 -0.23
CA THR A 102 -4.69 -4.68 -0.94
C THR A 102 -4.71 -3.75 -2.15
N ILE A 103 -3.68 -2.91 -2.28
CA ILE A 103 -3.51 -1.95 -3.38
C ILE A 103 -2.18 -2.20 -4.06
N LYS A 104 -2.20 -2.16 -5.40
CA LYS A 104 -1.01 -2.09 -6.25
C LYS A 104 -0.60 -0.63 -6.44
N LEU A 105 0.70 -0.34 -6.26
CA LEU A 105 1.28 0.97 -6.50
C LEU A 105 1.85 1.03 -7.92
N VAL A 106 1.22 1.81 -8.80
CA VAL A 106 1.65 1.95 -10.19
C VAL A 106 2.36 3.29 -10.36
N PRO A 107 3.66 3.32 -10.71
CA PRO A 107 4.37 4.58 -10.96
C PRO A 107 3.70 5.39 -12.06
N ARG A 108 3.52 6.69 -11.83
CA ARG A 108 3.13 7.63 -12.88
C ARG A 108 4.37 8.23 -13.51
N SER A 109 4.41 8.24 -14.83
CA SER A 109 5.34 9.08 -15.57
C SER A 109 4.90 10.52 -15.36
N THR A 110 5.77 11.34 -14.79
CA THR A 110 5.66 12.79 -14.99
C THR A 110 6.00 13.03 -16.45
N SER A 111 4.99 13.27 -17.30
CA SER A 111 5.26 13.90 -18.59
C SER A 111 5.96 15.22 -18.28
N SER A 112 7.20 15.33 -18.76
CA SER A 112 7.99 16.57 -18.69
C SER A 112 7.47 17.57 -19.72
#